data_AF-A0A7V1NB15-F1
#
_entry.id   AF-A0A7V1NB15-F1
#
_cell.length_a   1.000
_cell.length_b   1.000
_cell.length_c   1.000
_cell.angle_alpha   90.00
_cell.angle_beta   90.00
_cell.angle_gamma   90.00
#
_symmetry.space_group_name_H-M   'P 1'
#
loop_
_entity.id
_entity.type
_entity.pdbx_description
1 polymer ?
#
loop_
_entity_poly.entity_id
_entity_poly.type
_entity_poly.pdbx_seq_one_letter_code
_entity_poly.pdbx_strand_id
1 'polypeptide(L)'
;MALNKRKVLEAARKFAQKGAKAKALKEYNKLLKADPRDAKLLLEVGDAYRRWGQVEEAVAQYGKVAQQYRQDGFDARAVAVFKQILNLDPKQYSAYVSLSELYQRMGLDAEAISALQTAADGYHKEGRKTEALDLLR
;
A
#
# COMPACT_ATOMS: atom_id res chain seq x y z
N MET A 1 4.28 5.61 32.23
CA MET A 1 4.34 6.83 31.38
C MET A 1 3.68 6.52 30.05
N ALA A 2 2.55 7.16 29.74
CA ALA A 2 1.90 7.00 28.44
C ALA A 2 2.82 7.55 27.35
N LEU A 3 3.08 6.76 26.31
CA LEU A 3 3.77 7.23 25.11
C LEU A 3 3.03 8.46 24.59
N ASN A 4 3.65 9.63 24.63
CA ASN A 4 3.05 10.83 24.03
C ASN A 4 3.16 10.71 22.50
N LYS A 5 2.20 9.99 21.89
CA LYS A 5 2.16 9.67 20.45
C LYS A 5 2.35 10.92 19.59
N ARG A 6 1.76 12.06 19.99
CA ARG A 6 1.90 13.34 19.30
C ARG A 6 3.35 13.83 19.26
N LYS A 7 4.03 13.87 20.41
CA LYS A 7 5.43 14.31 20.49
C LYS A 7 6.37 13.41 19.68
N VAL A 8 6.14 12.09 19.71
CA VAL A 8 6.92 11.11 18.94
C VAL A 8 6.69 11.27 17.44
N LEU A 9 5.44 11.52 17.02
CA LEU A 9 5.09 11.77 15.62
C LEU A 9 5.74 13.04 15.09
N GLU A 10 5.72 14.13 15.86
CA GLU A 10 6.39 15.37 15.46
C GLU A 10 7.91 15.19 15.34
N ALA A 11 8.53 14.46 16.26
CA ALA A 11 9.95 14.11 16.16
C ALA A 11 10.25 13.28 14.91
N ALA A 12 9.43 12.26 14.62
CA ALA A 12 9.57 11.42 13.43
C ALA A 12 9.49 12.26 12.14
N ARG A 13 8.48 13.12 12.02
CA ARG A 13 8.31 14.04 10.88
C ARG A 13 9.48 15.00 10.73
N LYS A 14 9.98 15.57 11.84
CA LYS A 14 11.13 16.47 11.83
C LYS A 14 12.39 15.76 11.34
N PHE A 15 12.66 14.54 11.81
CA PHE A 15 13.78 13.75 11.31
C PHE A 15 13.60 13.38 9.84
N ALA A 16 12.37 13.07 9.41
CA ALA A 16 12.09 12.73 8.03
C ALA A 16 12.30 13.90 7.06
N GLN A 17 11.88 15.11 7.46
CA GLN A 17 12.13 16.33 6.70
C GLN A 17 13.62 16.68 6.60
N LYS A 18 14.39 16.37 7.66
CA LYS A 18 15.85 16.57 7.69
C LYS A 18 16.64 15.49 6.94
N GLY A 19 15.98 14.52 6.31
CA GLY A 19 16.65 13.40 5.62
C GLY A 19 17.30 12.38 6.57
N ALA A 20 17.09 12.49 7.88
CA ALA A 20 17.64 11.58 8.89
C ALA A 20 16.80 10.29 8.97
N LYS A 21 16.83 9.49 7.91
CA LYS A 21 15.98 8.29 7.69
C LYS A 21 15.96 7.36 8.91
N ALA A 22 17.12 6.95 9.40
CA ALA A 22 17.25 6.02 10.52
C ALA A 22 16.60 6.54 11.82
N LYS A 23 16.74 7.84 12.12
CA LYS A 23 16.13 8.46 13.31
C LYS A 23 14.62 8.56 13.16
N ALA A 24 14.13 8.92 11.97
CA ALA A 24 12.70 8.97 11.68
C ALA A 24 12.04 7.59 11.81
N LEU A 25 12.64 6.55 11.23
CA LEU A 25 12.17 5.18 11.33
C LEU A 25 12.15 4.66 12.77
N LYS A 26 13.14 5.02 13.58
CA LYS A 26 13.17 4.68 15.00
C LYS A 26 11.95 5.25 15.75
N GLU A 27 11.58 6.50 15.47
CA GLU A 27 10.41 7.12 16.09
C GLU A 27 9.09 6.57 15.53
N TYR A 28 8.98 6.36 14.20
CA TYR A 28 7.82 5.72 13.59
C TYR A 28 7.59 4.30 14.11
N ASN A 29 8.65 3.51 14.31
CA ASN A 29 8.54 2.17 14.89
C ASN A 29 8.01 2.17 16.32
N LYS A 30 8.29 3.20 17.13
CA LYS A 30 7.67 3.31 18.47
C LYS A 30 6.17 3.51 18.36
N LEU A 31 5.72 4.31 17.39
CA LEU A 31 4.29 4.54 17.14
C LEU A 31 3.61 3.29 16.60
N LEU A 32 4.23 2.61 15.62
CA LEU A 32 3.70 1.36 15.05
C LEU A 32 3.64 0.23 16.08
N LYS A 33 4.57 0.19 17.04
CA LYS A 33 4.48 -0.76 18.17
C LYS A 33 3.30 -0.48 19.09
N ALA A 34 2.92 0.79 19.25
CA ALA A 34 1.79 1.19 20.06
C ALA A 34 0.45 1.02 19.34
N ASP A 35 0.44 1.16 18.01
CA ASP A 35 -0.72 0.93 17.16
C ASP A 35 -0.29 0.44 15.77
N PRO A 36 -0.22 -0.89 15.56
CA PRO A 36 0.24 -1.46 14.29
C PRO A 36 -0.74 -1.30 13.13
N ARG A 37 -2.01 -0.97 13.41
CA ARG A 37 -3.09 -0.84 12.42
C ARG A 37 -3.54 0.61 12.24
N ASP A 38 -2.76 1.57 12.74
CA ASP A 38 -2.99 2.99 12.47
C ASP A 38 -2.70 3.27 10.99
N ALA A 39 -3.77 3.24 10.18
CA ALA A 39 -3.71 3.49 8.75
C ALA A 39 -3.07 4.85 8.41
N LYS A 40 -3.32 5.88 9.23
CA LYS A 40 -2.76 7.22 9.00
C LYS A 40 -1.25 7.20 9.20
N LEU A 41 -0.78 6.56 10.25
CA LEU A 41 0.64 6.39 10.52
C LEU A 41 1.33 5.57 9.42
N LEU A 42 0.73 4.44 9.00
CA LEU A 42 1.26 3.60 7.93
C LEU A 42 1.38 4.37 6.60
N LEU A 43 0.39 5.20 6.26
CA LEU A 43 0.46 6.10 5.10
C LEU A 43 1.62 7.09 5.22
N GLU A 44 1.80 7.74 6.39
CA GLU A 44 2.91 8.68 6.58
C GLU A 44 4.29 8.01 6.50
N VAL A 45 4.40 6.78 6.99
CA VAL A 45 5.63 5.98 6.87
C VAL A 45 5.87 5.60 5.41
N GLY A 46 4.84 5.17 4.68
CA GLY A 46 4.92 4.89 3.25
C GLY A 46 5.32 6.12 2.44
N ASP A 47 4.80 7.30 2.78
CA ASP A 47 5.17 8.57 2.15
C ASP A 47 6.62 8.95 2.44
N ALA A 48 7.09 8.71 3.66
CA ALA A 48 8.48 8.92 4.03
C ALA A 48 9.41 8.01 3.22
N TYR A 49 9.09 6.71 3.12
CA TYR A 49 9.84 5.75 2.31
C TYR A 49 9.87 6.15 0.83
N ARG A 50 8.72 6.54 0.25
CA ARG A 50 8.62 7.04 -1.13
C ARG A 50 9.56 8.22 -1.35
N ARG A 51 9.52 9.23 -0.47
CA ARG A 51 10.40 10.42 -0.56
C ARG A 51 11.89 10.08 -0.44
N TRP A 52 12.21 8.97 0.19
CA TRP A 52 13.57 8.48 0.36
C TRP A 52 14.04 7.56 -0.76
N GLY A 53 13.21 7.31 -1.79
CA GLY A 53 13.50 6.40 -2.89
C GLY A 53 13.32 4.91 -2.54
N GLN A 54 12.79 4.61 -1.36
CA GLN A 54 12.58 3.25 -0.87
C GLN A 54 11.21 2.73 -1.32
N VAL A 55 11.09 2.44 -2.61
CA VAL A 55 9.82 2.10 -3.26
C VAL A 55 9.21 0.83 -2.68
N GLU A 56 10.00 -0.24 -2.52
CA GLU A 56 9.51 -1.53 -2.00
C GLU A 56 8.92 -1.39 -0.58
N GLU A 57 9.62 -0.66 0.30
CA GLU A 57 9.16 -0.41 1.67
C GLU A 57 7.91 0.48 1.71
N ALA A 58 7.81 1.45 0.79
CA ALA A 58 6.62 2.28 0.63
C ALA A 58 5.41 1.44 0.19
N VAL A 59 5.57 0.62 -0.85
CA VAL A 59 4.56 -0.32 -1.35
C VAL A 59 4.11 -1.26 -0.25
N ALA A 60 5.02 -1.78 0.57
CA ALA A 60 4.69 -2.65 1.68
C ALA A 60 3.80 -1.96 2.74
N GLN A 61 4.07 -0.69 3.09
CA GLN A 61 3.20 0.03 4.04
C GLN A 61 1.85 0.39 3.43
N TYR A 62 1.83 0.86 2.18
CA TYR A 62 0.58 1.13 1.47
C TYR A 62 -0.28 -0.12 1.32
N GLY A 63 0.33 -1.28 1.04
CA GLY A 63 -0.37 -2.55 0.91
C GLY A 63 -1.12 -2.93 2.19
N LYS A 64 -0.51 -2.73 3.37
CA LYS A 64 -1.19 -2.94 4.65
C LYS A 64 -2.41 -2.05 4.81
N VAL A 65 -2.30 -0.77 4.43
CA VAL A 65 -3.41 0.19 4.53
C VAL A 65 -4.52 -0.15 3.54
N ALA A 66 -4.18 -0.46 2.29
CA ALA A 66 -5.14 -0.85 1.27
C ALA A 66 -5.90 -2.12 1.67
N GLN A 67 -5.19 -3.11 2.21
CA GLN A 67 -5.77 -4.34 2.71
C GLN A 67 -6.72 -4.10 3.90
N GLN A 68 -6.32 -3.22 4.82
CA GLN A 68 -7.16 -2.84 5.95
C GLN A 68 -8.43 -2.12 5.48
N TYR A 69 -8.32 -1.13 4.58
CA TYR A 69 -9.49 -0.46 4.02
C TYR A 69 -10.41 -1.42 3.26
N ARG A 70 -9.87 -2.40 2.53
CA ARG A 70 -10.67 -3.44 1.87
C ARG A 70 -11.43 -4.30 2.88
N GLN A 71 -10.78 -4.70 3.97
CA GLN A 71 -11.39 -5.49 5.06
C GLN A 71 -12.47 -4.70 5.81
N ASP A 72 -12.25 -3.41 6.02
CA ASP A 72 -13.18 -2.52 6.70
C ASP A 72 -14.36 -2.08 5.79
N GLY A 73 -14.38 -2.50 4.51
CA GLY A 73 -15.41 -2.14 3.54
C GLY A 73 -15.27 -0.73 2.96
N PHE A 74 -14.16 -0.04 3.22
CA PHE A 74 -13.85 1.26 2.63
C PHE A 74 -13.27 1.10 1.21
N ASP A 75 -14.04 0.50 0.31
CA ASP A 75 -13.56 0.08 -1.01
C ASP A 75 -12.95 1.24 -1.83
N ALA A 76 -13.60 2.40 -1.85
CA ALA A 76 -13.07 3.59 -2.55
C ALA A 76 -11.71 4.06 -1.99
N ARG A 77 -11.50 3.95 -0.67
CA ARG A 77 -10.21 4.29 -0.06
C ARG A 77 -9.15 3.24 -0.36
N ALA A 78 -9.52 1.96 -0.36
CA ALA A 78 -8.63 0.88 -0.75
C ALA A 78 -8.17 1.04 -2.21
N VAL A 79 -9.09 1.36 -3.12
CA VAL A 79 -8.80 1.64 -4.54
C VAL A 79 -7.78 2.78 -4.67
N ALA A 80 -7.96 3.88 -3.94
CA ALA A 80 -7.03 5.01 -4.00
C ALA A 80 -5.60 4.60 -3.57
N VAL A 81 -5.47 3.80 -2.51
CA VAL A 81 -4.16 3.34 -2.03
C VAL A 81 -3.54 2.31 -2.99
N PHE A 82 -4.33 1.39 -3.56
CA PHE A 82 -3.82 0.47 -4.58
C PHE A 82 -3.38 1.20 -5.85
N LYS A 83 -4.09 2.24 -6.29
CA LYS A 83 -3.61 3.10 -7.40
C LYS A 83 -2.31 3.80 -7.06
N GLN A 84 -2.14 4.25 -5.81
CA GLN A 84 -0.89 4.83 -5.36
C GLN A 84 0.27 3.82 -5.38
N ILE A 85 0.02 2.55 -5.04
CA ILE A 85 1.00 1.47 -5.19
C ILE A 85 1.39 1.31 -6.66
N LEU A 86 0.42 1.22 -7.56
CA LEU A 86 0.67 1.03 -8.99
C LEU A 86 1.38 2.21 -9.67
N ASN A 87 1.19 3.43 -9.17
CA ASN A 87 1.95 4.60 -9.62
C ASN A 87 3.44 4.51 -9.23
N LEU A 88 3.77 3.77 -8.17
CA LEU A 88 5.15 3.57 -7.72
C LEU A 88 5.78 2.32 -8.34
N ASP A 89 5.01 1.25 -8.40
CA ASP A 89 5.39 -0.01 -9.03
C ASP A 89 4.26 -0.52 -9.93
N PRO A 90 4.32 -0.20 -11.24
CA PRO A 90 3.35 -0.66 -12.21
C PRO A 90 3.35 -2.19 -12.42
N LYS A 91 4.38 -2.90 -11.94
CA LYS A 91 4.49 -4.37 -12.06
C LYS A 91 3.93 -5.10 -10.84
N GLN A 92 3.33 -4.39 -9.88
CA GLN A 92 2.67 -5.01 -8.75
C GLN A 92 1.33 -5.66 -9.18
N TYR A 93 1.38 -6.76 -9.93
CA TYR A 93 0.19 -7.44 -10.49
C TYR A 93 -0.84 -7.85 -9.45
N SER A 94 -0.40 -8.21 -8.24
CA SER A 94 -1.28 -8.48 -7.10
C SER A 94 -2.15 -7.29 -6.68
N ALA A 95 -1.69 -6.05 -6.92
CA ALA A 95 -2.49 -4.85 -6.69
C ALA A 95 -3.58 -4.67 -7.77
N TYR A 96 -3.34 -5.08 -9.02
CA TYR A 96 -4.37 -5.13 -10.05
C TYR A 96 -5.44 -6.18 -9.73
N VAL A 97 -5.06 -7.37 -9.23
CA VAL A 97 -6.01 -8.38 -8.75
C VAL A 97 -6.84 -7.84 -7.58
N SER A 98 -6.21 -7.16 -6.62
CA SER A 98 -6.95 -6.56 -5.50
C SER A 98 -7.89 -5.43 -5.96
N LEU A 99 -7.51 -4.68 -7.00
CA LEU A 99 -8.38 -3.68 -7.62
C LEU A 99 -9.56 -4.29 -8.37
N SER A 100 -9.38 -5.41 -9.08
CA SER A 100 -10.49 -6.05 -9.79
C SER A 100 -11.57 -6.53 -8.81
N GLU A 101 -11.17 -7.15 -7.70
CA GLU A 101 -12.09 -7.53 -6.61
C GLU A 101 -12.86 -6.32 -6.06
N LEU A 102 -12.16 -5.20 -5.81
CA LEU A 102 -12.78 -3.98 -5.31
C LEU A 102 -13.75 -3.37 -6.33
N TYR A 103 -13.38 -3.34 -7.60
CA TYR A 103 -14.25 -2.85 -8.67
C TYR A 103 -15.50 -3.71 -8.83
N GLN A 104 -15.39 -5.04 -8.74
CA GLN A 104 -16.57 -5.93 -8.72
C GLN A 104 -17.50 -5.62 -7.55
N ARG A 105 -16.95 -5.44 -6.33
CA ARG A 105 -17.76 -5.05 -5.16
C ARG A 105 -18.48 -3.71 -5.36
N MET A 106 -17.90 -2.82 -6.16
CA MET A 106 -18.48 -1.52 -6.50
C MET A 106 -19.40 -1.54 -7.72
N GLY A 107 -19.57 -2.69 -8.40
CA GLY A 107 -20.37 -2.82 -9.64
C GLY A 107 -19.69 -2.23 -10.88
N LEU A 108 -18.37 -2.02 -10.84
CA LEU A 108 -17.55 -1.49 -11.92
C LEU A 108 -16.94 -2.64 -12.73
N ASP A 109 -17.79 -3.40 -13.41
CA ASP A 109 -17.39 -4.65 -14.07
C ASP A 109 -16.36 -4.44 -15.19
N ALA A 110 -16.47 -3.35 -15.94
CA ALA A 110 -15.54 -3.04 -17.02
C ALA A 110 -14.13 -2.78 -16.48
N GLU A 111 -14.00 -1.99 -15.43
CA GLU A 111 -12.74 -1.71 -14.75
C GLU A 111 -12.18 -2.96 -14.07
N ALA A 112 -13.04 -3.81 -13.51
CA ALA A 112 -12.62 -5.07 -12.93
C ALA A 112 -11.98 -6.00 -13.96
N ILE A 113 -12.64 -6.18 -15.11
CA ILE A 113 -12.12 -7.02 -16.21
C ILE A 113 -10.80 -6.45 -16.72
N SER A 114 -10.71 -5.14 -16.93
CA SER A 114 -9.49 -4.49 -17.41
C SER A 114 -8.32 -4.67 -16.44
N ALA A 115 -8.56 -4.54 -15.13
CA ALA A 115 -7.53 -4.77 -14.11
C ALA A 115 -7.08 -6.25 -14.08
N LEU A 116 -8.03 -7.18 -14.17
CA LEU A 116 -7.73 -8.62 -14.18
C LEU A 116 -6.92 -9.03 -15.41
N GLN A 117 -7.27 -8.52 -16.59
CA GLN A 117 -6.52 -8.73 -17.83
C GLN A 117 -5.08 -8.21 -17.70
N THR A 118 -4.92 -6.98 -17.18
CA THR A 118 -3.59 -6.40 -16.95
C THR A 118 -2.74 -7.27 -16.04
N ALA A 119 -3.32 -7.82 -14.96
CA ALA A 119 -2.64 -8.74 -14.08
C ALA A 119 -2.25 -10.05 -14.79
N ALA A 120 -3.18 -10.67 -15.52
CA ALA A 120 -2.95 -11.93 -16.23
C ALA A 120 -1.87 -11.79 -17.31
N ASP A 121 -1.93 -10.73 -18.13
CA ASP A 121 -0.91 -10.42 -19.13
C ASP A 121 0.46 -10.18 -18.48
N GLY A 122 0.47 -9.48 -17.35
CA GLY A 122 1.66 -9.23 -16.55
C GLY A 122 2.33 -10.50 -16.06
N TYR A 123 1.57 -11.37 -15.39
CA TYR A 123 2.06 -12.67 -14.93
C TYR A 123 2.51 -13.57 -16.09
N HIS A 124 1.79 -13.55 -17.21
CA HIS A 124 2.17 -14.30 -18.41
C HIS A 124 3.54 -13.84 -18.95
N LYS A 125 3.75 -12.52 -19.04
CA LYS A 125 5.02 -11.93 -19.50
C LYS A 125 6.19 -12.24 -18.57
N GLU A 126 5.95 -12.40 -17.27
CA GLU A 126 6.97 -12.85 -16.30
C GLU A 126 7.20 -14.37 -16.29
N GLY A 127 6.53 -15.13 -17.16
CA GLY A 127 6.63 -16.59 -17.21
C GLY A 127 5.81 -17.31 -16.14
N ARG A 128 5.06 -16.57 -15.32
CA ARG A 128 4.16 -17.07 -14.26
C ARG A 128 2.81 -17.49 -14.85
N LYS A 129 2.87 -18.40 -15.83
CA LYS A 129 1.71 -18.82 -16.64
C LYS A 129 0.58 -19.45 -15.81
N THR A 130 0.91 -20.14 -14.73
CA THR A 130 -0.09 -20.73 -13.83
C THR A 130 -0.96 -19.66 -13.17
N GLU A 131 -0.35 -18.59 -12.66
CA GLU A 131 -1.07 -17.49 -12.01
C GLU A 131 -1.89 -16.69 -13.04
N ALA A 132 -1.35 -16.49 -14.24
CA ALA A 132 -2.11 -15.86 -15.33
C ALA A 132 -3.36 -16.66 -15.72
N LEU A 133 -3.26 -17.99 -15.77
CA LEU A 133 -4.38 -18.87 -16.11
C LEU A 133 -5.42 -18.93 -14.99
N ASP A 134 -4.99 -18.92 -13.72
CA ASP A 134 -5.90 -18.98 -12.57
C ASP A 134 -6.79 -17.73 -12.49
N LEU A 135 -6.26 -16.56 -12.89
CA LEU A 135 -7.02 -15.31 -12.93
C LEU A 135 -8.08 -15.25 -14.05
N LEU A 136 -7.97 -16.06 -15.09
CA LEU A 136 -8.87 -16.04 -16.27
C LEU A 136 -9.84 -17.22 -16.29
N ARG A 137 -9.89 -18.00 -15.21
CA ARG A 137 -10.66 -19.24 -15.11
C ARG A 137 -12.02 -19.02 -14.46
#